data_AF-A0A814VN77-F1
#
_entry.id   AF-A0A814VN77-F1
#
_cell.length_a   1.000
_cell.length_b   1.000
_cell.length_c   1.000
_cell.angle_alpha   90.00
_cell.angle_beta   90.00
_cell.angle_gamma   90.00
#
_symmetry.space_group_name_H-M   'P 1'
#
loop_
_entity.id
_entity.type
_entity.pdbx_description
1 polymer ?
#
loop_
_entity_poly.entity_id
_entity_poly.type
_entity_poly.pdbx_seq_one_letter_code
_entity_poly.pdbx_strand_id
1 'polypeptide(L)'
;MTRISVDISRLPKDVFTYTNERFYTFIENFCGKDEADLLSIQSIRSVDSFLSIEDAYSIFALDSDDVKEIQTRCGFKNRNGIYIVRPGIKSSLDYVKTLLKEMQKKVVRTKRMQPTLFQSTGLYSSFSSNNLSNVNTTAGLSVSEKDEDGHRDLIENSIQDWCIQNKNTIKIPDSNLISGVHYHLKFTSSLDKAEIKCSCGLVYILLRAESGNFKLSNYFRHLKSGCLMVQTEVMNDSIGDTTQDDTQDSTSISSLQQISITSVRKRTRRSTSKHTTTKKIRTA
;
A
#
# COMPACT_ATOMS: atom_id res chain seq x y z
N MET A 1 10.19 36.68 1.97
CA MET A 1 9.59 35.56 2.71
C MET A 1 10.72 34.67 3.25
N THR A 2 11.02 34.76 4.54
CA THR A 2 12.02 33.93 5.21
C THR A 2 11.51 32.49 5.29
N ARG A 3 12.25 31.53 4.75
CA ARG A 3 11.91 30.11 4.89
C ARG A 3 12.18 29.71 6.34
N ILE A 4 11.12 29.50 7.11
CA ILE A 4 11.23 28.93 8.46
C ILE A 4 11.72 27.49 8.28
N SER A 5 12.96 27.22 8.69
CA SER A 5 13.49 25.86 8.72
C SER A 5 12.79 25.08 9.83
N VAL A 6 12.06 24.04 9.46
CA VAL A 6 11.36 23.19 10.42
C VAL A 6 12.32 22.14 10.99
N ASP A 7 12.45 22.09 12.31
CA ASP A 7 13.27 21.10 13.01
C ASP A 7 12.55 19.74 13.10
N ILE A 8 12.92 18.82 12.21
CA ILE A 8 12.37 17.46 12.18
C ILE A 8 13.05 16.50 13.18
N SER A 9 14.08 16.93 13.90
CA SER A 9 14.84 16.04 14.81
C SER A 9 14.00 15.52 15.99
N ARG A 10 12.89 16.22 16.28
CA ARG A 10 11.93 15.87 17.32
C ARG A 10 11.01 14.70 16.96
N LEU A 11 10.95 14.29 15.69
CA LEU A 11 10.10 13.19 15.26
C LEU A 11 10.79 11.82 15.44
N PRO A 12 10.08 10.81 15.95
CA PRO A 12 10.57 9.43 15.96
C PRO A 12 10.92 8.94 14.54
N LYS A 13 12.00 8.17 14.40
CA LYS A 13 12.47 7.67 13.08
C LYS A 13 11.44 6.79 12.38
N ASP A 14 10.62 6.08 13.15
CA ASP A 14 9.60 5.14 12.69
C ASP A 14 8.17 5.72 12.73
N VAL A 15 8.01 7.04 12.86
CA VAL A 15 6.69 7.70 12.99
C VAL A 15 5.69 7.31 11.88
N PHE A 16 6.17 7.06 10.66
CA PHE A 16 5.32 6.62 9.54
C PHE A 16 4.75 5.20 9.68
N THR A 17 5.25 4.41 10.63
CA THR A 17 4.70 3.08 10.94
C THR A 17 3.54 3.14 11.94
N TYR A 18 3.25 4.32 12.50
CA TYR A 18 2.29 4.45 13.58
C TYR A 18 0.86 4.35 13.04
N THR A 19 0.10 3.44 13.65
CA THR A 19 -1.30 3.19 13.33
C THR A 19 -2.13 3.03 14.60
N ASN A 20 -3.44 3.28 14.49
CA ASN A 20 -4.44 3.15 15.55
C ASN A 20 -4.00 3.84 16.86
N GLU A 21 -4.00 3.11 17.98
CA GLU A 21 -3.67 3.62 19.31
C GLU A 21 -2.29 4.29 19.35
N ARG A 22 -1.26 3.68 18.73
CA ARG A 22 0.09 4.25 18.70
C ARG A 22 0.13 5.60 17.97
N PHE A 23 -0.70 5.77 16.95
CA PHE A 23 -0.86 7.05 16.26
C PHE A 23 -1.51 8.09 17.18
N TYR A 24 -2.60 7.74 17.87
CA TYR A 24 -3.27 8.67 18.78
C TYR A 24 -2.39 9.07 19.96
N THR A 25 -1.69 8.13 20.60
CA THR A 25 -0.73 8.43 21.68
C THR A 25 0.38 9.36 21.22
N PHE A 26 0.84 9.22 19.97
CA PHE A 26 1.82 10.14 19.40
C PHE A 26 1.25 11.57 19.27
N ILE A 27 0.03 11.71 18.73
CA ILE A 27 -0.62 13.01 18.59
C ILE A 27 -0.92 13.63 19.96
N GLU A 28 -1.36 12.83 20.94
CA GLU A 28 -1.62 13.28 22.30
C GLU A 28 -0.36 13.85 22.96
N ASN A 29 0.77 13.13 22.84
CA ASN A 29 2.04 13.58 23.41
C ASN A 29 2.63 14.80 22.69
N PHE A 30 2.32 14.99 21.40
CA PHE A 30 2.95 16.04 20.59
C PHE A 30 2.10 17.31 20.50
N CYS A 31 0.78 17.18 20.33
CA CYS A 31 -0.16 18.27 20.16
C CYS A 31 -1.03 18.48 21.40
N GLY A 32 -1.44 17.40 22.05
CA GLY A 32 -2.39 17.42 23.15
C GLY A 32 -3.55 16.44 22.94
N LYS A 33 -4.26 16.17 24.04
CA LYS A 33 -5.37 15.21 24.06
C LYS A 33 -6.54 15.63 23.17
N ASP A 34 -6.87 16.92 23.13
CA ASP A 34 -7.98 17.44 22.33
C ASP A 34 -7.74 17.19 20.82
N GLU A 35 -6.51 17.36 20.36
CA GLU A 35 -6.12 17.04 18.98
C GLU A 35 -6.20 15.55 18.67
N ALA A 36 -5.76 14.69 19.60
CA ALA A 36 -5.85 13.24 19.42
C ALA A 36 -7.32 12.77 19.33
N ASP A 37 -8.18 13.28 20.21
CA ASP A 37 -9.61 12.99 20.22
C ASP A 37 -10.28 13.47 18.92
N LEU A 38 -9.94 14.67 18.45
CA LEU A 38 -10.44 15.22 17.18
C LEU A 38 -10.13 14.30 15.99
N LEU A 39 -8.91 13.75 15.92
CA LEU A 39 -8.53 12.82 14.86
C LEU A 39 -9.21 11.45 15.04
N SER A 40 -9.40 11.01 16.28
CA SER A 40 -10.04 9.74 16.61
C SER A 40 -11.51 9.70 16.19
N ILE A 41 -12.28 10.76 16.47
CA ILE A 41 -13.69 10.87 16.06
C ILE A 41 -13.83 10.81 14.53
N GLN A 42 -12.86 11.35 13.80
CA GLN A 42 -12.81 11.30 12.33
C GLN A 42 -12.29 9.96 11.77
N SER A 43 -11.99 8.99 12.63
CA SER A 43 -11.36 7.72 12.26
C SER A 43 -10.04 7.87 11.48
N ILE A 44 -9.27 8.91 11.79
CA ILE A 44 -7.95 9.15 11.21
C ILE A 44 -6.93 8.33 11.99
N ARG A 45 -6.65 7.11 11.52
CA ARG A 45 -5.92 6.10 12.29
C ARG A 45 -4.43 5.96 11.94
N SER A 46 -3.88 6.82 11.08
CA SER A 46 -2.48 6.70 10.65
C SER A 46 -1.92 8.03 10.18
N VAL A 47 -0.58 8.12 10.14
CA VAL A 47 0.13 9.27 9.56
C VAL A 47 -0.27 9.48 8.10
N ASP A 48 -0.36 8.41 7.30
CA ASP A 48 -0.72 8.52 5.89
C ASP A 48 -2.14 9.07 5.69
N SER A 49 -3.10 8.58 6.48
CA SER A 49 -4.48 9.11 6.47
C SER A 49 -4.51 10.59 6.88
N PHE A 50 -3.78 10.95 7.94
CA PHE A 50 -3.71 12.33 8.43
C PHE A 50 -3.09 13.29 7.40
N LEU A 51 -2.06 12.85 6.69
CA LEU A 51 -1.40 13.62 5.63
C LEU A 51 -2.28 13.80 4.39
N SER A 52 -3.17 12.84 4.12
CA SER A 52 -4.06 12.82 2.94
C SER A 52 -5.28 13.72 3.09
N ILE A 53 -5.68 14.04 4.31
CA ILE A 53 -6.85 14.88 4.57
C ILE A 53 -6.51 16.32 4.24
N GLU A 54 -7.43 17.04 3.61
CA GLU A 54 -7.26 18.46 3.30
C GLU A 54 -7.45 19.31 4.56
N ASP A 55 -8.63 19.19 5.18
CA ASP A 55 -9.03 19.94 6.37
C ASP A 55 -9.57 19.03 7.48
N ALA A 56 -8.81 18.93 8.58
CA ALA A 56 -9.17 18.15 9.77
C ALA A 56 -10.25 18.82 10.65
N TYR A 57 -10.63 20.07 10.35
CA TYR A 57 -11.63 20.83 11.10
C TYR A 57 -13.01 20.80 10.45
N SER A 58 -13.11 20.26 9.24
CA SER A 58 -14.36 20.14 8.48
C SER A 58 -15.46 19.39 9.23
N ILE A 59 -15.09 18.46 10.14
CA ILE A 59 -16.02 17.74 11.00
C ILE A 59 -16.87 18.68 11.88
N PHE A 60 -16.37 19.86 12.25
CA PHE A 60 -17.10 20.80 13.08
C PHE A 60 -18.30 21.46 12.37
N ALA A 61 -18.47 21.25 11.07
CA ALA A 61 -19.70 21.65 10.37
C ALA A 61 -20.87 20.68 10.63
N LEU A 62 -20.63 19.50 11.21
CA LEU A 62 -21.66 18.50 11.46
C LEU A 62 -22.43 18.77 12.75
N ASP A 63 -23.76 18.69 12.69
CA ASP A 63 -24.63 18.70 13.88
C ASP A 63 -24.83 17.27 14.39
N SER A 64 -23.85 16.81 15.18
CA SER A 64 -23.91 15.52 15.88
C SER A 64 -23.53 15.71 17.35
N ASP A 65 -24.13 14.92 18.24
CA ASP A 65 -23.86 15.01 19.68
C ASP A 65 -22.40 14.62 20.00
N ASP A 66 -21.83 13.65 19.28
CA ASP A 66 -20.42 13.27 19.41
C ASP A 66 -19.47 14.43 19.02
N VAL A 67 -19.90 15.24 18.04
CA VAL A 67 -19.13 16.40 17.55
C VAL A 67 -19.27 17.59 18.49
N LYS A 68 -20.42 17.76 19.15
CA LYS A 68 -20.66 18.87 20.10
C LYS A 68 -19.70 18.82 21.28
N GLU A 69 -19.43 17.63 21.82
CA GLU A 69 -18.51 17.49 22.94
C GLU A 69 -17.11 17.99 22.56
N ILE A 70 -16.54 17.49 21.46
CA ILE A 70 -15.22 17.92 21.01
C ILE A 70 -15.19 19.39 20.56
N GLN A 71 -16.28 19.91 19.99
CA GLN A 71 -16.41 21.33 19.63
C GLN A 71 -16.21 22.23 20.85
N THR A 72 -16.83 21.90 21.99
CA THR A 72 -16.70 22.71 23.22
C THR A 72 -15.28 22.78 23.75
N ARG A 73 -14.47 21.73 23.55
CA ARG A 73 -13.07 21.68 23.95
C ARG A 73 -12.16 22.41 22.96
N CYS A 74 -12.37 22.18 21.66
CA CYS A 74 -11.49 22.66 20.59
C CYS A 74 -11.77 24.09 20.10
N GLY A 75 -12.85 24.74 20.54
CA GLY A 75 -13.28 26.00 19.95
C GLY A 75 -14.11 26.90 20.86
N PHE A 76 -14.66 27.94 20.24
CA PHE A 76 -15.56 28.90 20.84
C PHE A 76 -16.79 29.03 19.95
N LYS A 77 -17.97 29.10 20.57
CA LYS A 77 -19.22 29.43 19.87
C LYS A 77 -19.55 30.89 20.15
N ASN A 78 -19.63 31.70 19.11
CA ASN A 78 -20.02 33.11 19.24
C ASN A 78 -21.53 33.21 19.54
N ARG A 79 -21.99 34.37 20.02
CA ARG A 79 -23.43 34.65 20.29
C ARG A 79 -24.32 34.41 19.07
N ASN A 80 -23.77 34.60 17.87
CA ASN A 80 -24.46 34.39 16.59
C ASN A 80 -24.50 32.91 16.16
N GLY A 81 -24.02 31.99 16.99
CA GLY A 81 -23.97 30.56 16.69
C GLY A 81 -22.79 30.11 15.83
N ILE A 82 -21.98 31.04 15.30
CA ILE A 82 -20.77 30.73 14.52
C ILE A 82 -19.72 30.08 15.41
N TYR A 83 -19.21 28.93 14.97
CA TYR A 83 -18.14 28.20 15.64
C TYR A 83 -16.76 28.62 15.12
N ILE A 84 -15.81 28.81 16.03
CA ILE A 84 -14.42 29.20 15.72
C ILE A 84 -13.49 28.23 16.44
N VAL A 85 -12.61 27.56 15.71
CA VAL A 85 -11.57 26.68 16.28
C VAL A 85 -10.53 27.52 17.01
N ARG A 86 -10.08 27.06 18.19
CA ARG A 86 -9.00 27.69 18.94
C ARG A 86 -7.74 27.77 18.08
N PRO A 87 -7.10 28.95 17.93
CA PRO A 87 -5.89 29.08 17.13
C PRO A 87 -4.77 28.12 17.54
N GLY A 88 -4.64 27.82 18.83
CA GLY A 88 -3.67 26.85 19.36
C GLY A 88 -3.84 25.46 18.74
N ILE A 89 -5.05 24.89 18.82
CA ILE A 89 -5.42 23.60 18.22
C ILE A 89 -5.18 23.58 16.71
N LYS A 90 -5.49 24.70 16.04
CA LYS A 90 -5.25 24.82 14.60
C LYS A 90 -3.74 24.76 14.28
N SER A 91 -2.97 25.60 14.97
CA SER A 91 -1.54 25.72 14.78
C SER A 91 -0.76 24.45 15.14
N SER A 92 -1.17 23.70 16.18
CA SER A 92 -0.49 22.49 16.64
C SER A 92 -0.59 21.36 15.60
N LEU A 93 -1.79 21.10 15.09
CA LEU A 93 -2.02 20.10 14.04
C LEU A 93 -1.40 20.51 12.71
N ASP A 94 -1.54 21.77 12.29
CA ASP A 94 -0.91 22.27 11.05
C ASP A 94 0.62 22.16 11.12
N TYR A 95 1.19 22.42 12.29
CA TYR A 95 2.63 22.28 12.54
C TYR A 95 3.08 20.82 12.44
N VAL A 96 2.40 19.88 13.11
CA VAL A 96 2.71 18.44 13.01
C VAL A 96 2.55 17.93 11.58
N LYS A 97 1.51 18.34 10.87
CA LYS A 97 1.30 17.97 9.47
C LYS A 97 2.44 18.48 8.58
N THR A 98 2.92 19.69 8.83
CA THR A 98 4.07 20.27 8.13
C THR A 98 5.36 19.51 8.43
N LEU A 99 5.62 19.20 9.71
CA LEU A 99 6.75 18.39 10.17
C LEU A 99 6.79 17.02 9.48
N LEU A 100 5.66 16.31 9.47
CA LEU A 100 5.53 15.00 8.85
C LEU A 100 5.74 15.07 7.34
N LYS A 101 5.21 16.08 6.65
CA LYS A 101 5.46 16.30 5.21
C LYS A 101 6.93 16.53 4.90
N GLU A 102 7.63 17.34 5.70
CA GLU A 102 9.06 17.58 5.52
C GLU A 102 9.90 16.32 5.76
N MET A 103 9.55 15.53 6.79
CA MET A 103 10.21 14.24 7.03
C MET A 103 9.97 13.25 5.87
N GLN A 104 8.74 13.18 5.34
CA GLN A 104 8.40 12.33 4.20
C GLN A 104 9.25 12.69 2.97
N LYS A 105 9.41 13.99 2.68
CA LYS A 105 10.28 14.47 1.60
C LYS A 105 11.74 14.02 1.79
N LYS A 106 12.26 14.06 3.01
CA LYS A 106 13.63 13.59 3.30
C LYS A 106 13.78 12.09 3.09
N VAL A 107 12.83 11.28 3.58
CA VAL A 107 12.84 9.82 3.39
C VAL A 107 12.84 9.45 1.90
N VAL A 108 12.01 10.14 1.10
CA VAL A 108 11.96 9.93 -0.36
C VAL A 108 13.28 10.30 -1.04
N ARG A 109 13.98 11.34 -0.57
CA ARG A 109 15.31 11.74 -1.10
C ARG A 109 16.41 10.75 -0.73
N THR A 110 16.45 10.27 0.51
CA THR A 110 17.49 9.32 0.95
C THR A 110 17.42 8.00 0.16
N LYS A 111 16.21 7.53 -0.18
CA LYS A 111 16.03 6.37 -1.06
C LYS A 111 16.56 6.56 -2.49
N ARG A 112 16.72 7.80 -2.95
CA ARG A 112 17.28 8.11 -4.28
C ARG A 112 18.80 8.25 -4.29
N MET A 113 19.45 8.40 -3.14
CA MET A 113 20.89 8.70 -3.05
C MET A 113 21.76 7.55 -2.55
N GLN A 114 21.23 6.34 -2.39
CA GLN A 114 22.09 5.16 -2.37
C GLN A 114 22.28 4.69 -3.82
N PRO A 115 23.39 5.05 -4.50
CA PRO A 115 23.85 4.23 -5.61
C PRO A 115 24.10 2.86 -4.98
N THR A 116 23.32 1.87 -5.40
CA THR A 116 23.61 0.47 -5.14
C THR A 116 24.96 0.16 -5.76
N LEU A 117 26.03 0.37 -4.99
CA LEU A 117 27.28 -0.36 -5.14
C LEU A 117 26.95 -1.81 -4.76
N PHE A 118 26.27 -2.51 -5.66
CA PHE A 118 26.40 -3.95 -5.75
C PHE A 118 27.85 -4.20 -6.17
N GLN A 119 28.74 -4.23 -5.17
CA GLN A 119 29.97 -4.99 -5.29
C GLN A 119 29.53 -6.44 -5.44
N SER A 120 29.53 -6.89 -6.69
CA SER A 120 29.45 -8.29 -7.07
C SER A 120 30.64 -9.02 -6.42
N THR A 121 30.48 -9.52 -5.19
CA THR A 121 31.32 -10.61 -4.71
C THR A 121 30.84 -11.86 -5.42
N GLY A 122 31.33 -12.02 -6.65
CA GLY A 122 31.25 -13.26 -7.39
C GLY A 122 32.09 -14.31 -6.69
N LEU A 123 31.42 -15.24 -5.99
CA LEU A 123 31.96 -16.56 -5.70
C LEU A 123 31.56 -17.46 -6.86
N TYR A 124 32.30 -17.37 -7.97
CA TYR A 124 32.31 -18.40 -9.00
C TYR A 124 33.47 -19.34 -8.70
N SER A 125 33.10 -20.59 -8.47
CA SER A 125 33.98 -21.76 -8.50
C SER A 125 34.75 -21.80 -9.81
N SER A 126 36.05 -22.02 -9.69
CA SER A 126 37.05 -22.14 -10.73
C SER A 126 36.74 -23.28 -11.71
N PHE A 127 36.70 -22.96 -13.01
CA PHE A 127 37.26 -23.82 -14.06
C PHE A 127 38.19 -22.96 -14.93
N SER A 128 39.37 -23.50 -15.17
CA SER A 128 40.57 -22.86 -15.74
C SER A 128 40.47 -22.51 -17.22
N SER A 129 41.09 -21.39 -17.62
CA SER A 129 42.31 -21.34 -18.45
C SER A 129 42.41 -20.08 -19.34
N ASN A 130 43.52 -19.34 -19.13
CA ASN A 130 44.37 -18.60 -20.07
C ASN A 130 43.74 -17.66 -21.12
N ASN A 131 43.97 -16.35 -20.99
CA ASN A 131 45.08 -15.65 -21.67
C ASN A 131 45.11 -14.15 -21.38
N LEU A 132 46.33 -13.61 -21.26
CA LEU A 132 46.65 -12.19 -21.13
C LEU A 132 46.30 -11.41 -22.41
N SER A 133 45.65 -10.25 -22.24
CA SER A 133 46.14 -9.00 -22.83
C SER A 133 45.54 -7.80 -22.09
N ASN A 134 46.44 -7.07 -21.45
CA ASN A 134 46.19 -5.87 -20.65
C ASN A 134 45.95 -4.68 -21.61
N VAL A 135 44.72 -4.13 -21.63
CA VAL A 135 44.42 -2.88 -22.33
C VAL A 135 43.63 -1.98 -21.38
N ASN A 136 44.34 -1.03 -20.77
CA ASN A 136 43.75 0.10 -20.07
C ASN A 136 42.97 0.95 -21.07
N THR A 137 41.64 0.89 -21.02
CA THR A 137 40.76 1.81 -21.76
C THR A 137 39.87 2.53 -20.76
N THR A 138 40.20 3.81 -20.56
CA THR A 138 39.35 4.82 -19.93
C THR A 138 38.15 5.07 -20.85
N ALA A 139 37.13 4.22 -20.80
CA ALA A 139 35.90 4.40 -21.54
C ALA A 139 34.86 5.08 -20.64
N GLY A 140 34.55 6.34 -20.96
CA GLY A 140 33.31 6.95 -20.50
C GLY A 140 32.15 6.08 -20.98
N LEU A 141 31.35 5.58 -20.03
CA LEU A 141 30.12 4.82 -20.26
C LEU A 141 29.11 5.72 -20.99
N SER A 142 29.22 5.74 -22.32
CA SER A 142 28.12 6.02 -23.22
C SER A 142 27.03 5.00 -22.92
N VAL A 143 25.97 5.44 -22.24
CA VAL A 143 24.74 4.67 -22.06
C VAL A 143 24.16 4.45 -23.45
N SER A 144 24.52 3.33 -24.07
CA SER A 144 23.87 2.87 -25.30
C SER A 144 22.39 2.71 -24.98
N GLU A 145 21.54 3.46 -25.67
CA GLU A 145 20.11 3.21 -25.68
C GLU A 145 19.92 1.73 -26.02
N LYS A 146 19.43 0.95 -25.06
CA LYS A 146 19.08 -0.44 -25.34
C LYS A 146 17.88 -0.40 -26.27
N ASP A 147 17.94 -1.24 -27.28
CA ASP A 147 16.79 -1.54 -28.12
C ASP A 147 15.65 -2.15 -27.29
N GLU A 148 14.47 -2.25 -27.91
CA GLU A 148 13.29 -2.84 -27.26
C GLU A 148 13.57 -4.25 -26.74
N ASP A 149 14.42 -5.01 -27.43
CA ASP A 149 14.83 -6.36 -27.05
C ASP A 149 15.64 -6.36 -25.75
N GLY A 150 16.63 -5.47 -25.60
CA GLY A 150 17.39 -5.36 -24.36
C GLY A 150 16.54 -4.93 -23.16
N HIS A 151 15.45 -4.18 -23.39
CA HIS A 151 14.49 -3.81 -22.34
C HIS A 151 13.54 -4.95 -21.98
N ARG A 152 13.13 -5.75 -22.97
CA ARG A 152 12.33 -6.96 -22.77
C ARG A 152 13.07 -7.94 -21.86
N ASP A 153 14.30 -8.29 -22.19
CA ASP A 153 15.11 -9.23 -21.41
C ASP A 153 15.27 -8.77 -19.96
N LEU A 154 15.47 -7.47 -19.74
CA LEU A 154 15.56 -6.88 -18.41
C LEU A 154 14.29 -7.08 -17.57
N ILE A 155 13.12 -6.88 -18.18
CA ILE A 155 11.84 -7.07 -17.50
C ILE A 155 11.61 -8.56 -17.23
N GLU A 156 11.84 -9.42 -18.22
CA GLU A 156 11.61 -10.86 -18.10
C GLU A 156 12.52 -11.48 -17.04
N ASN A 157 13.82 -11.14 -17.04
CA ASN A 157 14.76 -11.57 -15.99
C ASN A 157 14.33 -11.07 -14.61
N SER A 158 13.90 -9.82 -14.48
CA SER A 158 13.41 -9.27 -13.21
C SER A 158 12.17 -10.02 -12.69
N ILE A 159 11.30 -10.49 -13.59
CA ILE A 159 10.14 -11.31 -13.23
C ILE A 159 10.60 -12.68 -12.74
N GLN A 160 11.53 -13.35 -13.44
CA GLN A 160 12.04 -14.66 -13.00
C GLN A 160 12.75 -14.57 -11.65
N ASP A 161 13.64 -13.60 -11.49
CA ASP A 161 14.37 -13.39 -10.22
C ASP A 161 13.39 -13.20 -9.06
N TRP A 162 12.33 -12.42 -9.28
CA TRP A 162 11.30 -12.20 -8.27
C TRP A 162 10.52 -13.48 -7.96
N CYS A 163 10.16 -14.27 -8.98
CA CYS A 163 9.48 -15.56 -8.80
C CYS A 163 10.33 -16.56 -8.01
N ILE A 164 11.62 -16.67 -8.32
CA ILE A 164 12.58 -17.52 -7.59
C ILE A 164 12.64 -17.10 -6.12
N GLN A 165 12.80 -15.79 -5.85
CA GLN A 165 12.88 -15.26 -4.49
C GLN A 165 11.59 -15.42 -3.68
N ASN A 166 10.44 -15.53 -4.34
CA ASN A 166 9.12 -15.58 -3.70
C ASN A 166 8.41 -16.93 -3.87
N LYS A 167 9.13 -17.98 -4.29
CA LYS A 167 8.59 -19.33 -4.53
C LYS A 167 7.74 -19.87 -3.37
N ASN A 168 8.12 -19.60 -2.12
CA ASN A 168 7.37 -20.06 -0.94
C ASN A 168 6.10 -19.25 -0.66
N THR A 169 6.02 -18.03 -1.19
CA THR A 169 4.90 -17.11 -0.94
C THR A 169 3.84 -17.22 -2.04
N ILE A 170 4.26 -17.58 -3.25
CA ILE A 170 3.40 -17.66 -4.43
C ILE A 170 3.27 -19.15 -4.77
N LYS A 171 2.05 -19.69 -4.73
CA LYS A 171 1.78 -21.09 -5.05
C LYS A 171 1.81 -21.34 -6.57
N ILE A 172 2.92 -21.03 -7.24
CA ILE A 172 3.11 -21.33 -8.67
C ILE A 172 3.82 -22.69 -8.75
N PRO A 173 3.20 -23.72 -9.35
CA PRO A 173 3.74 -25.08 -9.36
C PRO A 173 5.15 -25.17 -9.95
N ASP A 174 5.48 -24.36 -10.97
CA ASP A 174 6.78 -24.45 -11.65
C ASP A 174 7.73 -23.26 -11.44
N SER A 175 7.42 -22.33 -10.53
CA SER A 175 8.25 -21.15 -10.20
C SER A 175 8.66 -20.23 -11.39
N ASN A 176 8.27 -20.54 -12.63
CA ASN A 176 8.70 -19.83 -13.82
C ASN A 176 7.49 -19.25 -14.56
N LEU A 177 7.39 -17.93 -14.60
CA LEU A 177 6.37 -17.26 -15.42
C LEU A 177 6.87 -17.10 -16.85
N ILE A 178 6.34 -17.91 -17.76
CA ILE A 178 6.66 -17.87 -19.19
C ILE A 178 5.98 -16.67 -19.89
N SER A 179 6.78 -15.83 -20.56
CA SER A 179 6.31 -14.74 -21.44
C SER A 179 5.53 -15.31 -22.62
N GLY A 180 4.39 -14.70 -22.97
CA GLY A 180 3.47 -15.20 -23.99
C GLY A 180 2.43 -16.20 -23.49
N VAL A 181 2.62 -16.80 -22.31
CA VAL A 181 1.67 -17.74 -21.70
C VAL A 181 1.00 -17.11 -20.48
N HIS A 182 1.81 -16.68 -19.51
CA HIS A 182 1.32 -16.14 -18.23
C HIS A 182 1.17 -14.62 -18.25
N TYR A 183 1.94 -13.96 -19.12
CA TYR A 183 1.86 -12.52 -19.34
C TYR A 183 2.34 -12.15 -20.75
N HIS A 184 1.91 -11.00 -21.25
CA HIS A 184 2.36 -10.42 -22.51
C HIS A 184 2.96 -9.04 -22.26
N LEU A 185 4.15 -8.80 -22.81
CA LEU A 185 4.82 -7.50 -22.79
C LEU A 185 4.62 -6.77 -24.12
N LYS A 186 4.14 -5.53 -24.03
CA LYS A 186 4.00 -4.61 -25.16
C LYS A 186 4.75 -3.32 -24.85
N PHE A 187 5.71 -2.96 -25.69
CA PHE A 187 6.37 -1.67 -25.60
C PHE A 187 5.54 -0.62 -26.35
N THR A 188 5.51 0.59 -25.80
CA THR A 188 4.96 1.74 -26.51
C THR A 188 6.05 2.36 -27.36
N SER A 189 5.69 3.07 -28.42
CA SER A 189 6.64 3.77 -29.31
C SER A 189 7.56 4.76 -28.58
N SER A 190 7.21 5.16 -27.36
CA SER A 190 8.13 5.77 -26.41
C SER A 190 8.77 4.67 -25.53
N LEU A 191 10.09 4.48 -25.62
CA LEU A 191 10.87 3.51 -24.82
C LEU A 191 10.74 3.69 -23.29
N ASP A 192 10.13 4.77 -22.82
CA ASP A 192 9.92 5.07 -21.40
C ASP A 192 8.71 4.37 -20.79
N LYS A 193 7.91 3.69 -21.61
CA LYS A 193 6.67 3.04 -21.18
C LYS A 193 6.52 1.66 -21.80
N ALA A 194 6.24 0.69 -20.95
CA ALA A 194 5.85 -0.66 -21.34
C ALA A 194 4.52 -1.03 -20.67
N GLU A 195 3.81 -1.97 -21.27
CA GLU A 195 2.58 -2.55 -20.76
C GLU A 195 2.81 -4.05 -20.54
N ILE A 196 2.46 -4.52 -19.34
CA ILE A 196 2.42 -5.95 -19.03
C ILE A 196 0.96 -6.36 -18.80
N LYS A 197 0.45 -7.24 -19.66
CA LYS A 197 -0.88 -7.83 -19.54
C LYS A 197 -0.75 -9.23 -18.95
N CYS A 198 -1.30 -9.44 -17.76
CA CYS A 198 -1.39 -10.77 -17.16
C CYS A 198 -2.48 -11.59 -17.86
N SER A 199 -2.31 -12.92 -17.93
CA SER A 199 -3.33 -13.82 -18.49
C SER A 199 -4.63 -13.84 -17.68
N CYS A 200 -4.64 -13.38 -16.43
CA CYS A 200 -5.88 -13.13 -15.68
C CYS A 200 -6.72 -11.96 -16.22
N GLY A 201 -6.20 -11.22 -17.21
CA GLY A 201 -6.87 -10.10 -17.88
C GLY A 201 -6.46 -8.72 -17.37
N LEU A 202 -5.77 -8.62 -16.23
CA LEU A 202 -5.30 -7.34 -15.69
C LEU A 202 -4.10 -6.80 -16.45
N VAL A 203 -4.09 -5.48 -16.64
CA VAL A 203 -3.06 -4.75 -17.39
C VAL A 203 -2.34 -3.78 -16.46
N TYR A 204 -1.02 -3.77 -16.51
CA TYR A 204 -0.18 -2.88 -15.72
C TYR A 204 0.72 -2.06 -16.63
N ILE A 205 0.73 -0.75 -16.37
CA ILE A 205 1.63 0.18 -17.03
C ILE A 205 2.93 0.24 -16.24
N LEU A 206 4.03 -0.06 -16.93
CA LEU A 206 5.39 0.02 -16.43
C LEU A 206 6.00 1.33 -16.91
N LEU A 207 6.40 2.16 -15.94
CA LEU A 207 7.12 3.41 -16.22
C LEU A 207 8.60 3.18 -16.00
N ARG A 208 9.42 3.62 -16.95
CA ARG A 208 10.87 3.65 -16.82
C ARG A 208 11.26 4.70 -15.79
N ALA A 209 12.04 4.29 -14.80
CA ALA A 209 12.64 5.21 -13.84
C ALA A 209 13.81 5.95 -14.48
N GLU A 210 14.23 7.06 -13.86
CA GLU A 210 15.45 7.80 -14.25
C GLU A 210 16.70 6.90 -14.26
N SER A 211 16.69 5.79 -13.51
CA SER A 211 17.76 4.78 -13.52
C SER A 211 17.77 3.88 -14.76
N GLY A 212 16.84 4.06 -15.69
CA GLY A 212 16.68 3.24 -16.88
C GLY A 212 15.87 1.94 -16.69
N ASN A 213 15.47 1.60 -15.47
CA ASN A 213 14.75 0.37 -15.13
C ASN A 213 13.23 0.56 -15.05
N PHE A 214 12.45 -0.45 -15.42
CA PHE A 214 11.00 -0.42 -15.31
C PHE A 214 10.52 -0.76 -13.89
N LYS A 215 9.50 -0.05 -13.41
CA LYS A 215 8.89 -0.30 -12.08
C LYS A 215 7.86 -1.44 -12.15
N LEU A 216 8.22 -2.61 -11.66
CA LEU A 216 7.38 -3.81 -11.62
C LEU A 216 6.55 -4.00 -10.32
N SER A 217 6.67 -3.08 -9.36
CA SER A 217 6.10 -3.24 -8.01
C SER A 217 4.58 -3.47 -7.98
N ASN A 218 3.82 -2.87 -8.91
CA ASN A 218 2.38 -3.08 -9.00
C ASN A 218 2.03 -4.47 -9.55
N TYR A 219 2.79 -4.96 -10.54
CA TYR A 219 2.63 -6.29 -11.10
C TYR A 219 2.97 -7.36 -10.06
N PHE A 220 4.07 -7.20 -9.32
CA PHE A 220 4.45 -8.12 -8.23
C PHE A 220 3.43 -8.14 -7.08
N ARG A 221 2.87 -6.99 -6.72
CA ARG A 221 1.79 -6.92 -5.72
C ARG A 221 0.57 -7.72 -6.18
N HIS A 222 0.23 -7.63 -7.46
CA HIS A 222 -0.87 -8.40 -8.04
C HIS A 222 -0.63 -9.91 -7.95
N LEU A 223 0.55 -10.39 -8.37
CA LEU A 223 0.91 -11.80 -8.27
C LEU A 223 0.78 -12.31 -6.82
N LYS A 224 1.23 -11.50 -5.85
CA LYS A 224 1.16 -11.82 -4.41
C LYS A 224 -0.28 -11.80 -3.84
N SER A 225 -1.18 -11.01 -4.42
CA SER A 225 -2.56 -10.84 -3.93
C SER A 225 -3.53 -11.95 -4.33
N GLY A 226 -3.05 -13.02 -4.99
CA GLY A 226 -3.89 -14.11 -5.47
C GLY A 226 -4.36 -13.88 -6.90
N CYS A 227 -3.42 -13.71 -7.83
CA CYS A 227 -3.70 -13.71 -9.26
C CYS A 227 -4.43 -15.01 -9.67
N LEU A 228 -5.54 -14.89 -10.43
CA LEU A 228 -6.35 -16.04 -10.84
C LEU A 228 -5.58 -17.05 -11.70
N MET A 229 -4.61 -16.59 -12.50
CA MET A 229 -3.72 -17.49 -13.25
C MET A 229 -2.94 -18.40 -12.30
N VAL A 230 -2.36 -17.83 -11.24
CA VAL A 230 -1.62 -18.58 -10.22
C VAL A 230 -2.55 -19.56 -9.46
N GLN A 231 -3.81 -19.21 -9.27
CA GLN A 231 -4.77 -20.07 -8.57
C GLN A 231 -5.25 -21.26 -9.42
N THR A 232 -5.31 -21.11 -10.74
CA THR A 232 -5.89 -22.12 -11.64
C THR A 232 -4.95 -23.31 -11.82
N GLU A 233 -3.64 -23.09 -11.81
CA GLU A 233 -2.64 -24.17 -11.93
C GLU A 233 -2.64 -25.11 -10.71
N VAL A 234 -2.82 -24.56 -9.51
CA VAL A 234 -2.90 -25.35 -8.26
C VAL A 234 -4.07 -26.33 -8.26
N MET A 235 -5.16 -26.01 -8.96
CA MET A 235 -6.33 -26.89 -9.04
C MET A 235 -6.15 -28.05 -10.02
N ASN A 236 -5.33 -27.89 -11.06
CA ASN A 236 -5.12 -28.95 -12.05
C ASN A 236 -4.19 -30.05 -11.53
N ASP A 237 -3.21 -29.71 -10.68
CA ASP A 237 -2.31 -30.71 -10.07
C ASP A 237 -3.00 -31.61 -9.02
N SER A 238 -4.16 -31.20 -8.51
CA SER A 238 -4.90 -31.96 -7.49
C SER A 238 -5.83 -33.04 -8.06
N ILE A 239 -5.94 -33.17 -9.39
CA ILE A 239 -6.87 -34.10 -10.06
C ILE A 239 -6.16 -35.38 -10.55
N GLY A 240 -4.83 -35.45 -10.47
CA GLY A 240 -4.03 -36.51 -11.08
C GLY A 240 -3.40 -37.52 -10.12
N ASP A 241 -4.12 -38.08 -9.14
CA ASP A 241 -3.70 -39.36 -8.52
C ASP A 241 -4.86 -40.06 -7.81
N THR A 242 -5.83 -40.53 -8.58
CA THR A 242 -6.77 -41.56 -8.11
C THR A 242 -6.85 -42.62 -9.18
N THR A 243 -5.82 -43.47 -9.26
CA THR A 243 -5.97 -44.82 -9.78
C THR A 243 -6.96 -45.56 -8.88
N GLN A 244 -8.25 -45.48 -9.24
CA GLN A 244 -9.26 -46.42 -8.79
C GLN A 244 -8.96 -47.76 -9.45
N ASP A 245 -8.63 -48.73 -8.60
CA ASP A 245 -8.68 -50.15 -8.90
C ASP A 245 -10.15 -50.51 -9.17
N ASP A 246 -10.44 -50.93 -10.41
CA ASP A 246 -11.76 -51.37 -10.83
C ASP A 246 -12.13 -52.68 -10.11
N THR A 247 -13.11 -52.62 -9.21
CA THR A 247 -14.00 -53.75 -8.97
C THR A 247 -15.43 -53.27 -9.18
N GLN A 248 -16.00 -53.75 -10.28
CA GLN A 248 -17.38 -53.55 -10.70
C GLN A 248 -18.36 -53.96 -9.60
N ASP A 249 -19.31 -53.09 -9.27
CA ASP A 249 -20.69 -53.55 -9.25
C ASP A 249 -21.68 -52.42 -9.50
N SER A 250 -22.63 -52.71 -10.37
CA SER A 250 -23.62 -51.80 -10.92
C SER A 250 -24.81 -51.64 -9.98
N THR A 251 -25.20 -50.40 -9.64
CA THR A 251 -26.63 -50.10 -9.41
C THR A 251 -26.94 -48.63 -9.67
N SER A 252 -27.78 -48.42 -10.67
CA SER A 252 -28.40 -47.17 -11.10
C SER A 252 -29.53 -46.72 -10.18
N ILE A 253 -29.53 -45.49 -9.66
CA ILE A 253 -30.77 -44.75 -9.33
C ILE A 253 -30.59 -43.23 -9.53
N SER A 254 -31.57 -42.66 -10.23
CA SER A 254 -31.86 -41.25 -10.51
C SER A 254 -32.18 -40.42 -9.26
N SER A 255 -31.76 -39.14 -9.23
CA SER A 255 -32.70 -38.01 -9.02
C SER A 255 -31.98 -36.66 -8.90
N LEU A 256 -32.38 -35.73 -9.77
CA LEU A 256 -32.18 -34.29 -9.65
C LEU A 256 -32.88 -33.73 -8.40
N GLN A 257 -32.22 -32.83 -7.67
CA GLN A 257 -32.92 -31.72 -7.01
C GLN A 257 -32.02 -30.49 -6.82
N GLN A 258 -32.50 -29.38 -7.35
CA GLN A 258 -31.97 -28.02 -7.18
C GLN A 258 -32.21 -27.55 -5.75
N ILE A 259 -31.21 -26.93 -5.13
CA ILE A 259 -31.39 -26.17 -3.89
C ILE A 259 -31.05 -24.70 -4.15
N SER A 260 -32.10 -23.88 -4.14
CA SER A 260 -32.03 -22.42 -4.11
C SER A 260 -31.83 -21.94 -2.67
N ILE A 261 -30.81 -21.12 -2.42
CA ILE A 261 -30.60 -20.48 -1.11
C ILE A 261 -31.07 -19.03 -1.19
N THR A 262 -32.24 -18.77 -0.58
CA THR A 262 -32.80 -17.43 -0.36
C THR A 262 -32.15 -16.74 0.84
N SER A 263 -31.82 -15.46 0.65
CA SER A 263 -31.28 -14.53 1.63
C SER A 263 -32.25 -14.24 2.80
N VAL A 264 -31.76 -14.31 4.05
CA VAL A 264 -32.50 -13.83 5.24
C VAL A 264 -31.90 -12.52 5.73
N ARG A 265 -32.71 -11.46 5.62
CA ARG A 265 -32.44 -10.08 6.03
C ARG A 265 -32.93 -9.89 7.48
N LYS A 266 -32.04 -9.86 8.47
CA LYS A 266 -32.40 -9.50 9.86
C LYS A 266 -32.31 -7.98 10.07
N ARG A 267 -33.50 -7.36 10.19
CA ARG A 267 -33.71 -6.03 10.79
C ARG A 267 -33.56 -6.15 12.31
N THR A 268 -32.71 -5.34 12.92
CA THR A 268 -32.73 -5.14 14.39
C THR A 268 -33.10 -3.70 14.71
N ARG A 269 -34.03 -3.59 15.66
CA ARG A 269 -34.79 -2.39 16.04
C ARG A 269 -33.96 -1.38 16.84
N ARG A 270 -34.31 -0.12 16.60
CA ARG A 270 -34.01 1.10 17.34
C ARG A 270 -34.65 1.05 18.74
N SER A 271 -33.91 1.36 19.80
CA SER A 271 -34.46 1.70 21.12
C SER A 271 -33.98 3.10 21.52
N THR A 272 -34.90 4.05 21.55
CA THR A 272 -34.71 5.40 22.10
C THR A 272 -35.06 5.37 23.59
N SER A 273 -34.12 5.72 24.46
CA SER A 273 -34.40 6.08 25.85
C SER A 273 -34.16 7.57 26.04
N LYS A 274 -35.22 8.30 26.37
CA LYS A 274 -35.19 9.70 26.79
C LYS A 274 -35.06 9.72 28.31
N HIS A 275 -34.03 10.35 28.85
CA HIS A 275 -34.02 10.76 30.25
C HIS A 275 -33.80 12.27 30.35
N THR A 276 -34.90 12.98 30.57
CA THR A 276 -34.96 14.37 31.04
C THR A 276 -34.73 14.39 32.55
N THR A 277 -33.77 15.18 33.02
CA THR A 277 -33.67 15.54 34.45
C THR A 277 -33.42 17.04 34.58
N THR A 278 -34.52 17.77 34.76
CA THR A 278 -34.55 19.13 35.31
C THR A 278 -34.08 19.12 36.76
N LYS A 279 -33.17 20.03 37.15
CA LYS A 279 -32.99 20.39 38.56
C LYS A 279 -32.81 21.91 38.74
N LYS A 280 -33.65 22.41 39.65
CA LYS A 280 -33.89 23.79 40.10
C LYS A 280 -32.67 24.45 40.77
N ILE A 281 -32.44 25.71 40.40
CA ILE A 281 -32.39 26.94 41.24
C ILE A 281 -32.03 26.76 42.73
N ARG A 282 -30.98 27.47 43.17
CA ARG A 282 -31.03 28.25 44.42
C ARG A 282 -30.05 29.43 44.38
N THR A 283 -30.62 30.63 44.35
CA THR A 283 -30.00 31.91 44.69
C THR A 283 -29.74 32.02 46.18
N ALA A 284 -28.63 32.65 46.54
CA ALA A 284 -28.43 33.42 47.77
C ALA A 284 -27.59 34.65 47.38
#